data_AF-A0A4D7CRR7-F1
#
_entry.id   AF-A0A4D7CRR7-F1
#
_cell.length_a   1.000
_cell.length_b   1.000
_cell.length_c   1.000
_cell.angle_alpha   90.00
_cell.angle_beta   90.00
_cell.angle_gamma   90.00
#
_symmetry.space_group_name_H-M   'P 1'
#
loop_
_entity.id
_entity.type
_entity.pdbx_description
1 polymer ?
#
loop_
_entity_poly.entity_id
_entity_poly.type
_entity_poly.pdbx_seq_one_letter_code
_entity_poly.pdbx_strand_id
1 'polypeptide(L)'
;MIKEFKEFITKGNAFDLAIGVLVGGAFNNIVKALTDSVLTPLISFFIRVITKSNSDGTNIEGLAIPLGETGLKVDFGAFIGAIIQFLITMVVLFFIVKTINKLRDLGTAVLPIEEEVEEEAEPTQEELLQEIVNLLKKDSNETKE
;
A
#
# COMPACT_ATOMS: atom_id res chain seq x y z
N MET A 1 -17.24 23.79 18.23
CA MET A 1 -17.34 22.46 17.59
C MET A 1 -17.13 22.50 16.07
N ILE A 2 -18.07 23.01 15.24
CA ILE A 2 -17.90 23.00 13.76
C ILE A 2 -16.68 23.83 13.30
N LYS A 3 -16.40 24.95 13.97
CA LYS A 3 -15.24 25.82 13.66
C LYS A 3 -13.91 25.17 14.03
N GLU A 4 -13.83 24.59 15.23
CA GLU A 4 -12.67 23.84 15.74
C GLU A 4 -12.41 22.56 14.93
N PHE A 5 -13.48 21.88 14.51
CA PHE A 5 -13.38 20.73 13.61
C PHE A 5 -12.80 21.15 12.27
N LYS A 6 -13.31 22.22 11.66
CA LYS A 6 -12.76 22.78 10.41
C LYS A 6 -11.27 23.12 10.56
N GLU A 7 -10.88 23.76 11.66
CA GLU A 7 -9.47 24.07 11.97
C GLU A 7 -8.60 22.81 12.12
N PHE A 8 -9.14 21.73 12.67
CA PHE A 8 -8.44 20.46 12.85
C PHE A 8 -8.16 19.75 11.51
N ILE A 9 -9.14 19.64 10.62
CA ILE A 9 -8.96 19.04 9.28
C ILE A 9 -8.12 19.92 8.34
N THR A 10 -8.12 21.24 8.51
CA THR A 10 -7.27 22.14 7.70
C THR A 10 -5.79 22.12 8.07
N LYS A 11 -5.39 21.42 9.14
CA LYS A 11 -3.97 21.20 9.48
C LYS A 11 -3.25 20.21 8.53
N GLY A 12 -3.86 19.84 7.40
CA GLY A 12 -3.27 19.06 6.31
C GLY A 12 -3.20 17.56 6.61
N ASN A 13 -2.44 17.18 7.63
CA ASN A 13 -2.08 15.79 7.93
C ASN A 13 -3.30 14.84 8.08
N ALA A 14 -4.40 15.30 8.68
CA ALA A 14 -5.60 14.47 8.88
C ALA A 14 -6.45 14.30 7.61
N PHE A 15 -6.44 15.29 6.72
CA PHE A 15 -7.27 15.28 5.51
C PHE A 15 -6.65 14.39 4.43
N ASP A 16 -5.34 14.49 4.24
CA ASP A 16 -4.61 13.67 3.26
C ASP A 16 -4.58 12.19 3.68
N LEU A 17 -4.39 11.93 4.98
CA LEU A 17 -4.54 10.58 5.54
C LEU A 17 -5.95 10.01 5.31
N ALA A 18 -7.00 10.81 5.51
CA ALA A 18 -8.38 10.36 5.31
C ALA A 18 -8.67 10.01 3.85
N ILE A 19 -8.15 10.80 2.90
CA ILE A 19 -8.27 10.51 1.46
C ILE A 19 -7.49 9.22 1.13
N GLY A 20 -6.27 9.06 1.62
CA GLY A 20 -5.46 7.87 1.42
C GLY A 20 -6.17 6.59 1.87
N VAL A 21 -6.77 6.59 3.07
CA VAL A 21 -7.53 5.44 3.59
C VAL A 21 -8.78 5.17 2.75
N LEU A 22 -9.50 6.21 2.33
CA LEU A 22 -10.74 6.05 1.56
C LEU A 22 -10.48 5.49 0.16
N VAL A 23 -9.47 6.04 -0.54
CA VAL A 23 -9.06 5.58 -1.87
C VAL A 23 -8.44 4.17 -1.79
N GLY A 24 -7.58 3.92 -0.80
CA GLY A 24 -6.98 2.60 -0.57
C GLY A 24 -8.03 1.52 -0.28
N GLY A 25 -9.03 1.82 0.53
CA GLY A 25 -10.16 0.92 0.80
C GLY A 25 -11.00 0.64 -0.44
N ALA A 26 -11.35 1.67 -1.21
CA ALA A 26 -12.11 1.52 -2.46
C ALA A 26 -11.34 0.69 -3.50
N PHE A 27 -10.03 0.92 -3.64
CA PHE A 27 -9.18 0.17 -4.55
C PHE A 27 -9.08 -1.30 -4.15
N ASN A 28 -8.84 -1.59 -2.87
CA ASN A 28 -8.81 -2.96 -2.37
C ASN A 28 -10.13 -3.70 -2.66
N ASN A 29 -11.28 -3.03 -2.59
CA ASN A 29 -12.56 -3.63 -2.96
C ASN A 29 -12.62 -4.04 -4.43
N ILE A 30 -12.03 -3.26 -5.34
CA ILE A 30 -11.95 -3.60 -6.77
C ILE A 30 -11.08 -4.84 -6.97
N VAL A 31 -9.91 -4.88 -6.33
CA VAL A 31 -9.00 -6.03 -6.42
C VAL A 31 -9.67 -7.28 -5.84
N LYS A 32 -10.34 -7.15 -4.69
CA LYS A 32 -11.09 -8.23 -4.06
C LYS A 32 -12.21 -8.73 -4.95
N ALA A 33 -12.99 -7.84 -5.57
CA ALA A 33 -14.06 -8.21 -6.49
C ALA A 33 -13.52 -8.98 -7.70
N LEU A 34 -12.37 -8.56 -8.26
CA LEU A 34 -11.71 -9.28 -9.35
C LEU A 34 -11.30 -10.69 -8.92
N THR A 35 -10.65 -10.84 -7.76
CA THR A 35 -10.18 -12.15 -7.33
C THR A 35 -11.33 -13.06 -6.94
N ASP A 36 -12.30 -12.58 -6.17
CA ASP A 36 -13.43 -13.39 -5.72
C ASP A 36 -14.35 -13.78 -6.88
N SER A 37 -14.58 -12.88 -7.83
CA SER A 37 -15.56 -13.10 -8.91
C SER A 37 -14.96 -13.77 -10.14
N VAL A 38 -13.66 -13.62 -10.37
CA VAL A 38 -13.01 -14.12 -11.59
C VAL A 38 -11.98 -15.19 -11.27
N LEU A 39 -11.04 -14.92 -10.37
CA LEU A 39 -9.92 -15.83 -10.16
C LEU A 39 -10.26 -17.03 -9.30
N THR A 40 -10.95 -16.84 -8.17
CA THR A 40 -11.36 -17.94 -7.29
C THR A 40 -12.19 -18.99 -8.07
N PRO A 41 -13.20 -18.62 -8.89
CA PRO A 41 -13.91 -19.59 -9.72
C PRO A 41 -13.01 -20.26 -10.77
N LEU A 42 -12.08 -19.52 -11.37
CA LEU A 42 -11.15 -20.07 -12.36
C LEU A 42 -10.19 -21.09 -11.73
N ILE A 43 -9.65 -20.78 -10.56
CA ILE A 43 -8.77 -21.65 -9.78
C ILE A 43 -9.54 -22.90 -9.33
N SER A 44 -10.74 -22.73 -8.78
CA SER A 44 -11.63 -23.84 -8.43
C SER A 44 -11.93 -24.74 -9.63
N PHE A 45 -12.16 -24.16 -10.81
CA PHE A 45 -12.36 -24.91 -12.05
C PHE A 45 -11.12 -25.71 -12.45
N PHE A 46 -9.92 -25.10 -12.43
CA PHE A 46 -8.67 -25.79 -12.75
C PHE A 46 -8.38 -26.94 -11.78
N ILE A 47 -8.60 -26.73 -10.48
CA ILE A 47 -8.45 -27.80 -9.47
C ILE A 47 -9.44 -28.92 -9.73
N ARG A 48 -10.71 -28.60 -10.06
CA ARG A 48 -11.72 -29.62 -10.41
C ARG A 48 -11.29 -30.49 -11.59
N VAL A 49 -10.76 -29.86 -12.64
CA VAL A 49 -10.30 -30.54 -13.86
C VAL A 49 -9.08 -31.44 -13.55
N ILE A 50 -8.12 -30.95 -12.78
CA ILE A 50 -6.88 -31.68 -12.45
C ILE A 50 -7.16 -32.85 -11.50
N THR A 51 -8.01 -32.65 -10.48
CA THR A 51 -8.29 -33.65 -9.44
C THR A 51 -9.41 -34.63 -9.84
N LYS A 52 -10.14 -34.39 -10.95
CA LYS A 52 -11.35 -35.16 -11.34
C LYS A 52 -12.36 -35.31 -10.19
N SER A 53 -12.41 -34.35 -9.28
CA SER A 53 -13.31 -34.36 -8.14
C SER A 53 -14.64 -33.72 -8.52
N ASN A 54 -15.76 -34.34 -8.12
CA ASN A 54 -17.11 -33.86 -8.43
C ASN A 54 -17.60 -32.76 -7.47
N SER A 55 -16.71 -32.07 -6.75
CA SER A 55 -17.13 -31.08 -5.78
C SER A 55 -17.58 -29.78 -6.43
N ASP A 56 -18.78 -29.33 -6.07
CA ASP A 56 -19.34 -28.05 -6.50
C ASP A 56 -18.37 -26.93 -6.13
N GLY A 57 -18.02 -26.09 -7.10
CA GLY A 57 -16.87 -25.18 -7.12
C GLY A 57 -16.80 -24.10 -6.02
N THR A 58 -17.62 -24.23 -4.98
CA THR A 58 -17.57 -23.49 -3.71
C THR A 58 -16.77 -24.21 -2.64
N ASN A 59 -16.54 -25.52 -2.76
CA ASN A 59 -15.72 -26.30 -1.84
C ASN A 59 -14.57 -26.91 -2.64
N ILE A 60 -13.33 -26.56 -2.28
CA ILE A 60 -12.16 -27.31 -2.73
C ILE A 60 -12.12 -28.62 -1.94
N GLU A 61 -13.06 -29.53 -2.22
CA GLU A 61 -13.11 -30.84 -1.57
C GLU A 61 -11.89 -31.65 -2.03
N GLY A 62 -11.02 -31.90 -1.05
CA GLY A 62 -9.64 -32.35 -1.22
C GLY A 62 -8.73 -31.69 -0.19
N LEU A 63 -9.08 -30.47 0.25
CA LEU A 63 -8.33 -29.73 1.26
C LEU A 63 -9.19 -29.38 2.49
N ALA A 64 -10.51 -29.47 2.42
CA ALA A 64 -11.36 -29.42 3.62
C ALA A 64 -11.36 -30.75 4.38
N ILE A 65 -10.53 -30.85 5.41
CA ILE A 65 -10.54 -32.00 6.33
C ILE A 65 -11.71 -31.78 7.31
N PRO A 66 -12.74 -32.65 7.32
CA PRO A 66 -13.75 -32.60 8.37
C PRO A 66 -13.08 -32.92 9.71
N LEU A 67 -13.18 -32.01 10.67
CA LEU A 67 -12.73 -32.24 12.04
C LEU A 67 -13.83 -32.99 12.81
N GLY A 68 -13.92 -34.30 12.58
CA GLY A 68 -14.88 -35.19 13.25
C GLY A 68 -16.33 -35.02 12.78
N GLU A 69 -17.27 -35.62 13.52
CA GLU A 69 -18.72 -35.65 13.21
C GLU A 69 -19.46 -34.33 13.48
N THR A 70 -18.75 -33.27 13.89
CA THR A 70 -19.36 -32.01 14.38
C THR A 70 -19.65 -30.98 13.30
N GLY A 71 -19.38 -31.28 12.03
CA GLY A 71 -19.64 -30.35 10.92
C GLY A 71 -18.64 -29.20 10.78
N LEU A 72 -17.58 -29.13 11.60
CA LEU A 72 -16.48 -28.20 11.41
C LEU A 72 -15.61 -28.64 10.21
N LYS A 73 -15.53 -27.78 9.20
CA LYS A 73 -14.66 -27.96 8.03
C LYS A 73 -13.59 -26.86 8.02
N VAL A 74 -12.32 -27.23 7.86
CA VAL A 74 -11.26 -26.24 7.61
C VAL A 74 -11.22 -25.96 6.11
N ASP A 75 -11.68 -24.79 5.67
CA ASP A 75 -11.66 -24.45 4.24
C ASP A 75 -10.28 -23.94 3.81
N PHE A 76 -9.38 -24.87 3.49
CA PHE A 76 -8.08 -24.52 2.93
C PHE A 76 -8.19 -23.90 1.52
N GLY A 77 -9.34 -24.03 0.85
CA GLY A 77 -9.57 -23.39 -0.45
C GLY A 77 -9.77 -21.89 -0.32
N ALA A 78 -10.57 -21.46 0.66
CA ALA A 78 -10.67 -20.06 1.05
C ALA A 78 -9.30 -19.48 1.47
N PHE A 79 -8.49 -20.27 2.17
CA PHE A 79 -7.12 -19.87 2.55
C PHE A 79 -6.21 -19.68 1.32
N ILE A 80 -6.21 -20.62 0.37
CA ILE A 80 -5.45 -20.48 -0.88
C ILE A 80 -5.93 -19.27 -1.69
N GLY A 81 -7.24 -19.03 -1.75
CA GLY A 81 -7.83 -17.86 -2.40
C GLY A 81 -7.34 -16.55 -1.77
N ALA A 82 -7.27 -16.49 -0.43
CA ALA A 82 -6.73 -15.34 0.28
C ALA A 82 -5.25 -15.09 -0.01
N ILE A 83 -4.43 -16.14 -0.11
CA ILE A 83 -3.01 -16.02 -0.49
C ILE A 83 -2.87 -15.46 -1.91
N ILE A 84 -3.68 -15.96 -2.84
CA ILE A 84 -3.67 -15.51 -4.23
C ILE A 84 -4.12 -14.05 -4.33
N GLN A 85 -5.18 -13.67 -3.62
CA GLN A 85 -5.63 -12.27 -3.51
C GLN A 85 -4.50 -11.36 -3.02
N PHE A 86 -3.76 -11.79 -1.98
CA PHE A 86 -2.63 -11.04 -1.46
C PHE A 86 -1.51 -10.87 -2.50
N LEU A 87 -1.14 -11.94 -3.21
CA LEU A 87 -0.13 -11.90 -4.27
C LEU A 87 -0.52 -10.95 -5.41
N ILE A 88 -1.78 -10.98 -5.85
CA ILE A 88 -2.26 -10.09 -6.92
C ILE A 88 -2.24 -8.65 -6.46
N THR A 89 -2.72 -8.38 -5.25
CA THR A 89 -2.69 -7.04 -4.66
C THR A 89 -1.26 -6.50 -4.63
N MET A 90 -0.29 -7.30 -4.17
CA MET A 90 1.13 -6.95 -4.16
C MET A 90 1.67 -6.64 -5.57
N VAL A 91 1.37 -7.47 -6.57
CA VAL A 91 1.81 -7.27 -7.95
C VAL A 91 1.24 -5.98 -8.52
N VAL A 92 -0.06 -5.73 -8.31
CA VAL A 92 -0.73 -4.53 -8.80
C VAL A 92 -0.16 -3.27 -8.14
N LEU A 93 0.03 -3.27 -6.82
CA LEU A 93 0.70 -2.17 -6.12
C LEU A 93 2.12 -1.94 -6.64
N PHE A 94 2.89 -3.02 -6.86
CA PHE A 94 4.23 -2.92 -7.43
C PHE A 94 4.23 -2.24 -8.81
N PHE A 95 3.29 -2.59 -9.70
CA PHE A 95 3.15 -1.94 -11.00
C PHE A 95 2.75 -0.46 -10.89
N ILE A 96 1.87 -0.12 -9.95
CA ILE A 96 1.48 1.28 -9.70
C ILE A 96 2.70 2.08 -9.24
N VAL A 97 3.38 1.63 -8.18
CA VAL A 97 4.59 2.29 -7.64
C VAL A 97 5.68 2.40 -8.71
N LYS A 98 5.92 1.32 -9.47
CA LYS A 98 6.89 1.33 -10.56
C LYS A 98 6.53 2.32 -11.67
N THR A 99 5.25 2.46 -12.00
CA THR A 99 4.78 3.41 -13.01
C THR A 99 4.94 4.84 -12.52
N ILE A 100 4.58 5.10 -11.26
CA ILE A 100 4.74 6.42 -10.63
C ILE A 100 6.23 6.79 -10.56
N ASN A 101 7.09 5.89 -10.08
CA ASN A 101 8.54 6.12 -10.03
C ASN A 101 9.10 6.40 -11.42
N LYS A 102 8.66 5.64 -12.43
CA LYS A 102 9.07 5.87 -13.83
C LYS A 102 8.59 7.22 -14.37
N LEU A 103 7.36 7.64 -14.07
CA LEU A 103 6.83 8.96 -14.48
C LEU A 103 7.54 10.11 -13.77
N ARG A 104 7.94 9.92 -12.51
CA ARG A 104 8.73 10.85 -11.71
C ARG A 104 10.14 11.03 -12.29
N ASP A 105 10.78 9.92 -12.68
CA ASP A 105 12.09 9.93 -13.36
C ASP A 105 12.04 10.59 -14.74
N LEU A 106 10.88 10.56 -15.40
CA LEU A 106 10.62 11.20 -16.70
C LEU A 106 10.21 12.69 -16.57
N GLY A 107 10.30 13.28 -15.38
CA GLY A 107 10.04 14.72 -15.15
C GLY A 107 8.59 15.15 -15.32
N THR A 108 7.66 14.19 -15.47
CA THR A 108 6.23 14.48 -15.59
C THR A 108 5.61 14.31 -14.22
N ALA A 109 5.69 15.36 -13.40
CA ALA A 109 5.05 15.44 -12.09
C ALA A 109 3.52 15.31 -12.22
N VAL A 110 3.01 14.08 -12.20
CA VAL A 110 1.57 13.82 -12.13
C VAL A 110 1.36 12.73 -11.10
N LEU A 111 1.21 13.21 -9.86
CA LEU A 111 0.61 12.63 -8.67
C LEU A 111 1.53 12.90 -7.47
N PRO A 112 1.17 13.87 -6.62
CA PRO A 112 1.67 13.95 -5.25
C PRO A 112 1.09 12.73 -4.53
N ILE A 113 1.74 11.58 -4.67
CA ILE A 113 1.91 10.73 -3.51
C ILE A 113 3.09 11.41 -2.84
N GLU A 114 2.82 12.42 -2.00
CA GLU A 114 3.72 12.77 -0.92
C GLU A 114 3.92 11.47 -0.13
N GLU A 115 4.90 10.68 -0.56
CA GLU A 115 5.72 10.05 0.43
C GLU A 115 6.20 11.23 1.29
N GLU A 116 5.87 11.20 2.57
CA GLU A 116 6.84 11.48 3.62
C GLU A 116 8.09 10.61 3.37
N VAL A 117 8.78 10.81 2.24
CA VAL A 117 10.21 10.74 2.19
C VAL A 117 10.58 12.09 2.80
N GLU A 118 10.73 12.07 4.12
CA GLU A 118 11.66 12.96 4.79
C GLU A 118 12.90 13.13 3.90
N GLU A 119 13.39 14.36 3.82
CA GLU A 119 14.48 14.84 2.95
C GLU A 119 14.05 15.49 1.62
N GLU A 120 13.09 16.41 1.67
CA GLU A 120 13.52 17.76 1.29
C GLU A 120 14.47 18.20 2.41
N ALA A 121 15.77 17.95 2.21
CA ALA A 121 16.80 18.44 3.10
C ALA A 121 16.79 19.97 2.98
N GLU A 122 15.89 20.62 3.72
CA GLU A 122 16.27 21.84 4.41
C GLU A 122 17.67 21.58 5.00
N PRO A 123 18.63 22.48 4.80
CA PRO A 123 20.01 22.24 5.23
C PRO A 123 19.96 21.73 6.66
N THR A 124 20.54 20.56 6.87
CA THR A 124 20.47 19.88 8.16
C THR A 124 20.95 20.88 9.21
N GLN A 125 20.41 20.82 10.44
CA GLN A 125 20.83 21.75 11.49
C GLN A 125 22.37 21.75 11.64
N GLU A 126 23.01 20.62 11.33
CA GLU A 126 24.45 20.47 11.28
C GLU A 126 25.11 21.29 10.14
N GLU A 127 24.56 21.30 8.93
CA GLU A 127 25.03 22.12 7.80
C GLU A 127 24.86 23.61 8.05
N LEU A 128 23.71 24.03 8.61
CA LEU A 128 23.48 25.44 9.00
C LEU A 128 24.46 25.90 10.08
N LEU A 129 24.74 25.06 11.09
CA LEU A 129 25.71 25.38 12.13
C LEU A 129 27.13 25.46 11.56
N GLN A 130 27.49 24.61 10.59
CA GLN A 130 28.77 24.70 9.90
C GLN A 130 28.89 25.98 9.05
N GLU A 131 27.83 26.37 8.35
CA GLU A 131 27.78 27.63 7.61
C GLU A 131 27.94 28.83 8.54
N ILE A 132 27.25 28.85 9.69
CA ILE A 132 27.39 29.90 10.72
C ILE A 132 28.82 29.97 11.25
N VAL A 133 29.46 28.84 11.55
CA VAL A 133 30.86 28.82 12.04
C VAL A 133 31.83 29.33 10.97
N ASN A 134 31.60 28.98 9.71
CA ASN A 134 32.43 29.43 8.60
C ASN A 134 32.28 30.95 8.37
N LEU A 135 31.07 31.48 8.44
CA LEU A 135 30.79 32.92 8.37
C LEU A 135 31.45 33.69 9.52
N LEU A 136 31.35 33.19 10.76
CA LEU A 136 32.00 33.83 11.92
C LEU A 136 33.53 33.83 11.83
N LYS A 137 34.14 32.77 11.29
CA LYS A 137 35.59 32.73 11.06
C LYS A 137 36.03 33.74 10.01
N LYS A 138 35.25 33.88 8.93
CA LYS A 138 35.51 34.85 7.86
C LYS A 138 35.47 36.29 8.41
N ASP A 139 34.41 36.64 9.15
CA ASP A 139 34.27 37.96 9.78
C ASP A 139 35.39 38.25 10.80
N SER A 140 35.82 37.24 11.56
CA SER A 140 36.92 37.39 12.54
C SER A 140 38.29 37.64 11.89
N ASN A 141 38.49 37.19 10.65
CA ASN A 141 39.71 37.43 9.89
C ASN A 141 39.67 38.79 9.18
N GLU A 142 38.50 39.22 8.70
CA GLU A 142 38.30 40.55 8.11
C GLU A 142 38.45 41.69 9.13
N THR A 143 38.29 41.42 10.43
CA THR A 143 38.47 42.41 11.51
C THR A 143 39.92 42.52 12.01
N LYS A 144 40.85 41.69 11.52
CA LYS A 144 42.27 41.65 11.95
C LYS A 144 43.26 42.24 10.94
N GLU A 145 42.80 42.67 9.77
CA GLU A 145 43.53 43.58 8.86
C GLU A 145 43.17 45.05 9.15
#